data_AF-A0AAP2F440-F1
#
_entry.id   AF-A0AAP2F440-F1
#
_cell.length_a   1.000
_cell.length_b   1.000
_cell.length_c   1.000
_cell.angle_alpha   90.00
_cell.angle_beta   90.00
_cell.angle_gamma   90.00
#
_symmetry.space_group_name_H-M   'P 1'
#
loop_
_entity.id
_entity.type
_entity.pdbx_description
1 polymer ?
#
loop_
_entity_poly.entity_id
_entity_poly.type
_entity_poly.pdbx_seq_one_letter_code
_entity_poly.pdbx_strand_id
1 'polypeptide(L)'
;MGFEELVDTLIAEGHKTISLVSNMRHTDDERFIIEEHLVLDASGDIVARKIRIPEGYGWSMVDWPGYRSGDEAQVVFGGVELNDADTAKGYFLLLAYD
;
A
#
# COMPACT_ATOMS: atom_id res chain seq x y z
N MET A 1 -2.96 -3.88 10.82
CA MET A 1 -1.87 -3.16 11.51
C MET A 1 -1.94 -1.66 11.25
N GLY A 2 -1.29 -0.86 12.09
CA GLY A 2 -1.07 0.57 11.84
C GLY A 2 0.00 0.81 10.77
N PHE A 3 0.19 2.05 10.32
CA PHE A 3 1.23 2.35 9.32
C PHE A 3 2.65 2.29 9.90
N GLU A 4 2.81 2.61 11.19
CA GLU A 4 4.12 2.52 11.87
C GLU A 4 4.62 1.07 11.89
N GLU A 5 3.75 0.15 12.32
CA GLU A 5 4.00 -1.29 12.34
C GLU A 5 4.26 -1.85 10.93
N LEU A 6 3.56 -1.35 9.91
CA LEU A 6 3.80 -1.73 8.52
C LEU A 6 5.21 -1.34 8.07
N VAL A 7 5.63 -0.08 8.31
CA VAL A 7 6.97 0.39 7.90
C VAL A 7 8.05 -0.43 8.59
N ASP A 8 7.91 -0.68 9.90
CA ASP A 8 8.88 -1.47 10.65
C ASP A 8 8.96 -2.92 10.11
N THR A 9 7.81 -3.50 9.71
CA THR A 9 7.75 -4.84 9.09
C THR A 9 8.46 -4.87 7.74
N LEU A 10 8.19 -3.90 6.85
CA LEU A 10 8.82 -3.83 5.53
C LEU A 10 10.35 -3.70 5.64
N ILE A 11 10.84 -2.92 6.60
CA ILE A 11 12.27 -2.80 6.90
C ILE A 11 12.83 -4.14 7.39
N ALA A 12 12.11 -4.82 8.29
CA ALA A 12 12.54 -6.12 8.85
C ALA A 12 12.61 -7.22 7.78
N GLU A 13 11.73 -7.20 6.78
CA GLU A 13 11.76 -8.10 5.61
C GLU A 13 12.85 -7.74 4.59
N GLY A 14 13.52 -6.60 4.78
CA GLY A 14 14.67 -6.18 3.98
C GLY A 14 14.32 -5.33 2.76
N HIS A 15 13.10 -4.81 2.67
CA HIS A 15 12.73 -3.84 1.64
C HIS A 15 13.51 -2.54 1.84
N LYS A 16 14.13 -2.04 0.76
CA LYS A 16 14.89 -0.77 0.77
C LYS A 16 14.13 0.39 0.18
N THR A 17 13.33 0.10 -0.84
CA THR A 17 12.51 1.08 -1.55
C THR A 17 11.18 0.42 -1.86
N ILE A 18 10.12 1.20 -1.66
CA ILE A 18 8.75 0.82 -1.98
C ILE A 18 8.09 1.93 -2.79
N SER A 19 6.99 1.64 -3.46
CA SER A 19 6.14 2.64 -4.09
C SER A 19 4.76 2.65 -3.44
N LEU A 20 4.24 3.83 -3.15
CA LEU A 20 2.88 4.02 -2.66
C LEU A 20 1.94 4.37 -3.79
N VAL A 21 0.82 3.66 -3.86
CA VAL A 21 -0.14 3.76 -4.98
C VAL A 21 -1.57 3.78 -4.45
N SER A 22 -2.44 4.66 -4.97
CA SER A 22 -3.90 4.52 -4.85
C SER A 22 -4.42 3.78 -6.08
N ASN A 23 -5.32 2.83 -5.85
CA ASN A 23 -5.91 2.00 -6.88
C ASN A 23 -7.43 1.98 -6.72
N MET A 24 -8.16 2.00 -7.83
CA MET A 24 -9.60 1.79 -7.84
C MET A 24 -9.88 0.39 -8.37
N ARG A 25 -10.52 -0.43 -7.54
CA ARG A 25 -10.86 -1.81 -7.88
C ARG A 25 -12.36 -1.99 -8.00
N HIS A 26 -12.80 -2.57 -9.10
CA HIS A 26 -14.15 -3.10 -9.23
C HIS A 26 -14.31 -4.36 -8.37
N THR A 27 -15.40 -4.43 -7.62
CA THR A 27 -15.82 -5.68 -6.98
C THR A 27 -16.65 -6.51 -7.96
N ASP A 28 -16.81 -7.81 -7.66
CA ASP A 28 -17.68 -8.69 -8.45
C ASP A 28 -19.14 -8.19 -8.49
N ASP A 29 -19.55 -7.34 -7.55
CA ASP A 29 -20.71 -6.46 -7.72
C ASP A 29 -20.24 -5.18 -8.43
N GLU A 30 -20.42 -5.13 -9.74
CA GLU A 30 -19.99 -4.04 -10.64
C GLU A 30 -20.47 -2.64 -10.20
N ARG A 31 -21.41 -2.57 -9.25
CA ARG A 31 -21.93 -1.33 -8.67
C ARG A 31 -21.05 -0.74 -7.57
N PHE A 32 -20.05 -1.47 -7.08
CA PHE A 32 -19.15 -1.02 -6.02
C PHE A 32 -17.71 -0.95 -6.53
N ILE A 33 -17.19 0.27 -6.56
CA ILE A 33 -15.76 0.55 -6.74
C ILE A 33 -15.18 0.79 -5.35
N ILE A 34 -14.13 0.04 -5.03
CA ILE A 34 -13.39 0.18 -3.78
C ILE A 34 -12.08 0.90 -4.09
N GLU A 35 -11.79 1.95 -3.34
CA GLU A 35 -10.45 2.52 -3.30
C GLU A 35 -9.55 1.69 -2.37
N GLU A 36 -8.32 1.45 -2.79
CA GLU A 36 -7.30 0.83 -1.94
C GLU A 36 -5.97 1.54 -2.08
N HIS A 37 -5.22 1.61 -0.98
CA HIS A 37 -3.82 2.00 -1.01
C HIS A 37 -2.96 0.75 -1.05
N LEU A 38 -1.99 0.73 -1.96
CA LEU A 38 -1.07 -0.37 -2.19
C LEU A 38 0.37 0.09 -1.89
N VAL A 39 1.15 -0.86 -1.38
CA VAL A 39 2.60 -0.77 -1.29
C VAL A 39 3.18 -1.76 -2.28
N LEU A 40 3.97 -1.27 -3.22
CA LEU A 40 4.70 -2.08 -4.18
C LEU A 40 6.17 -2.18 -3.79
N ASP A 41 6.78 -3.33 -3.98
CA ASP A 41 8.23 -3.48 -3.91
C ASP A 41 8.93 -2.91 -5.16
N ALA A 42 10.26 -3.02 -5.21
CA ALA A 42 11.04 -2.58 -6.37
C ALA A 42 10.76 -3.38 -7.66
N SER A 43 10.18 -4.58 -7.53
CA SER A 43 9.78 -5.44 -8.66
C SER A 43 8.39 -5.09 -9.20
N GLY A 44 7.65 -4.23 -8.48
CA GLY A 44 6.27 -3.86 -8.77
C GLY A 44 5.24 -4.84 -8.21
N ASP A 45 5.66 -5.75 -7.33
CA ASP A 45 4.76 -6.70 -6.68
C ASP A 45 4.13 -6.05 -5.44
N ILE A 46 2.85 -6.33 -5.20
CA ILE A 46 2.14 -5.79 -4.03
C ILE A 46 2.60 -6.55 -2.79
N VAL A 47 3.18 -5.82 -1.83
CA VAL A 47 3.64 -6.37 -0.55
C VAL A 47 2.75 -5.98 0.63
N ALA A 48 1.98 -4.90 0.49
CA ALA A 48 0.96 -4.55 1.47
C ALA A 48 -0.19 -3.77 0.83
N ARG A 49 -1.35 -3.80 1.49
CA ARG A 49 -2.54 -3.08 1.07
C ARG A 49 -3.37 -2.57 2.23
N LYS A 50 -4.13 -1.52 1.97
CA LYS A 50 -5.18 -0.98 2.84
C LYS A 50 -6.43 -0.70 2.02
N ILE A 51 -7.51 -1.40 2.33
CA ILE A 51 -8.81 -1.23 1.68
C ILE A 51 -9.56 -0.07 2.33
N ARG A 52 -10.02 0.90 1.53
CA ARG A 52 -10.75 2.09 1.99
C ARG A 52 -12.25 1.82 1.98
N ILE A 53 -12.73 1.16 3.02
CA ILE A 53 -14.17 1.00 3.28
C ILE A 53 -14.58 1.76 4.55
N PRO A 54 -15.87 2.09 4.74
CA PRO A 54 -16.34 2.87 5.90
C PRO A 54 -15.99 2.27 7.26
N GLU A 55 -15.84 0.95 7.32
CA GLU A 55 -15.50 0.21 8.55
C GLU A 55 -13.99 0.25 8.88
N GLY A 56 -13.18 0.84 8.00
CA GLY A 56 -11.81 1.27 8.28
C GLY A 56 -10.87 0.11 8.63
N TYR A 57 -10.50 -0.71 7.64
CA TYR A 57 -9.42 -1.67 7.88
C TYR A 57 -8.06 -0.98 7.92
N GLY A 58 -7.21 -1.45 8.84
CA GLY A 58 -5.79 -1.10 8.86
C GLY A 58 -5.04 -1.73 7.68
N TRP A 59 -3.72 -1.52 7.65
CA TRP A 59 -2.86 -2.17 6.68
C TRP A 59 -2.83 -3.69 6.87
N SER A 60 -2.53 -4.40 5.79
CA SER A 60 -2.33 -5.85 5.74
C SER A 60 -1.19 -6.20 4.79
N MET A 61 -0.32 -7.14 5.19
CA MET A 61 0.71 -7.71 4.32
C MET A 61 0.07 -8.58 3.24
N VAL A 62 0.71 -8.65 2.08
CA VAL A 62 0.30 -9.49 0.96
C VAL A 62 1.43 -10.48 0.70
N ASP A 63 1.25 -11.70 1.20
CA ASP A 63 2.27 -12.76 1.12
C ASP A 63 2.22 -13.55 -0.19
N TRP A 64 1.35 -13.18 -1.13
CA TRP A 64 1.16 -13.93 -2.37
C TRP A 64 2.11 -13.44 -3.48
N PRO A 65 3.10 -14.25 -3.90
CA PRO A 65 4.09 -13.80 -4.87
C PRO A 65 3.46 -13.52 -6.23
N GLY A 66 3.89 -12.41 -6.86
CA GLY A 66 3.42 -11.99 -8.19
C GLY A 66 2.00 -11.43 -8.22
N TYR A 67 1.41 -11.11 -7.06
CA TYR A 67 0.13 -10.40 -7.04
C TYR A 67 0.32 -8.97 -7.54
N ARG A 68 -0.22 -8.71 -8.73
CA ARG A 68 -0.25 -7.40 -9.36
C ARG A 68 -1.68 -6.90 -9.39
N SER A 69 -1.89 -5.62 -9.14
CA SER A 69 -3.20 -5.01 -9.35
C SER A 69 -3.50 -5.05 -10.85
N GLY A 70 -4.74 -5.39 -11.22
CA GLY A 70 -5.22 -5.24 -12.59
C GLY A 70 -5.14 -3.76 -13.00
N ASP A 71 -4.72 -3.49 -14.23
CA ASP A 71 -4.25 -2.21 -14.79
C ASP A 71 -5.23 -1.00 -14.76
N GLU A 72 -6.24 -0.97 -13.89
CA GLU A 72 -7.25 0.10 -13.89
C GLU A 72 -6.88 1.23 -12.91
N ALA A 73 -6.32 2.29 -13.48
CA ALA A 73 -6.17 3.63 -12.90
C ALA A 73 -5.39 3.73 -11.57
N GLN A 74 -4.19 3.17 -11.53
CA GLN A 74 -3.24 3.41 -10.44
C GLN A 74 -2.73 4.87 -10.45
N VAL A 75 -2.89 5.56 -9.33
CA VAL A 75 -2.25 6.85 -9.06
C VAL A 75 -1.04 6.62 -8.17
N VAL A 76 0.16 6.85 -8.71
CA VAL A 76 1.41 6.70 -7.95
C VAL A 76 1.66 7.97 -7.14
N PHE A 77 1.71 7.83 -5.81
CA PHE A 77 2.04 8.94 -4.91
C PHE A 77 3.55 9.21 -4.86
N GLY A 78 4.36 8.16 -5.04
CA GLY A 78 5.82 8.28 -5.12
C GLY A 78 6.56 7.07 -4.57
N GLY A 79 7.87 7.04 -4.80
CA GLY A 79 8.79 6.08 -4.19
C GLY A 79 9.22 6.54 -2.80
N VAL A 80 9.24 5.62 -1.84
CA VAL A 80 9.67 5.86 -0.46
C VAL A 80 10.89 5.00 -0.17
N GLU A 81 11.96 5.64 0.29
CA GLU A 81 13.15 4.96 0.81
C GLU A 81 12.92 4.56 2.26
N LEU A 82 13.20 3.30 2.57
CA LEU A 82 12.99 2.72 3.90
C LEU A 82 14.26 2.75 4.78
N ASN A 83 15.35 3.34 4.27
CA ASN A 83 16.61 3.46 5.02
C ASN A 83 16.51 4.47 6.19
N ASP A 84 15.50 5.34 6.16
CA ASP A 84 15.15 6.27 7.24
C ASP A 84 13.67 6.05 7.60
N ALA A 85 13.44 5.36 8.72
CA ALA A 85 12.11 4.98 9.17
C ALA A 85 11.22 6.18 9.49
N ASP A 86 11.78 7.28 10.01
CA ASP A 86 11.00 8.46 10.40
C ASP A 86 10.48 9.19 9.15
N THR A 87 11.34 9.35 8.15
CA THR A 87 10.96 9.90 6.85
C THR A 87 9.91 9.01 6.17
N ALA A 88 10.11 7.68 6.18
CA ALA A 88 9.16 6.74 5.60
C ALA A 88 7.78 6.85 6.26
N LYS A 89 7.72 6.84 7.60
CA LYS A 89 6.47 7.00 8.38
C LYS A 89 5.74 8.30 8.03
N GLY A 90 6.47 9.39 7.76
CA GLY A 90 5.90 10.66 7.30
C GLY A 90 5.08 10.55 6.00
N TYR A 91 5.54 9.77 5.02
CA TYR A 91 4.78 9.55 3.78
C TYR A 91 3.48 8.79 4.01
N PHE A 92 3.50 7.77 4.86
CA PHE A 92 2.29 7.02 5.20
C PHE A 92 1.29 7.83 6.03
N LEU A 93 1.77 8.77 6.84
CA LEU A 93 0.92 9.68 7.60
C LEU A 93 0.08 10.56 6.67
N LEU A 94 0.65 11.06 5.57
CA LEU A 94 -0.09 11.86 4.59
C LEU A 94 -1.27 11.09 3.98
N LEU A 95 -1.08 9.80 3.69
CA LEU A 95 -2.14 8.91 3.18
C LEU A 95 -3.17 8.49 4.24
N ALA A 96 -2.92 8.76 5.52
CA ALA A 96 -3.89 8.48 6.58
C ALA A 96 -4.97 9.57 6.70
N TYR A 97 -4.72 10.77 6.17
CA TYR A 97 -5.61 11.93 6.26
C TYR A 97 -6.27 12.35 4.95
N ASP A 98 -5.76 11.87 3.80
CA ASP A 98 -6.49 11.84 2.53
C ASP A 98 -7.64 10.84 2.63
#